data_AF-A0A9Q0XSG8-F1
#
_entry.id   AF-A0A9Q0XSG8-F1
#
_cell.length_a   1.000
_cell.length_b   1.000
_cell.length_c   1.000
_cell.angle_alpha   90.00
_cell.angle_beta   90.00
_cell.angle_gamma   90.00
#
_symmetry.space_group_name_H-M   'P 1'
#
loop_
_entity.id
_entity.type
_entity.pdbx_description
1 polymer ?
#
loop_
_entity_poly.entity_id
_entity_poly.type
_entity_poly.pdbx_seq_one_letter_code
_entity_poly.pdbx_strand_id
1 'polypeptide(L)'
;MMLGPTASAHQAVSAYSFSPLSSSDLKGYHHLTAPSHPIPTSTAFGTTPWDVPHYGTNEPHQLPLSDPVHNDNATFLFKHPHPNSVIVVVSQVHSKNKQVPIPPSKEGRKLDTLGWCLYSTTSLAFRVANYQGAMGVYECVLLNKLQPLPDTTKSEASAIYEEAMAVAAQQMCLAKHIIDCTARSIGTAVTLRRHSWCRSTGLADDIRSQIEFQPFECEGLFHMKTDEIMDGLQKKQTAAKRLGIFAQCQQRPFRQPWERSFPSTFFRFSGSRDCSTQSAPSSIKTLYNALPKPKAVREVGKNQHRITYRCAYRTAFNVKHYFRKKKHELARDQVKFTRFT
;
A
#
# COMPACT_ATOMS: atom_id res chain seq x y z
N MET A 1 49.56 -1.09 -3.67
CA MET A 1 48.19 -1.66 -3.62
C MET A 1 47.24 -0.58 -4.09
N MET A 2 46.72 -0.73 -5.31
CA MET A 2 45.81 0.21 -5.97
C MET A 2 44.40 0.02 -5.42
N LEU A 3 43.80 1.08 -4.88
CA LEU A 3 42.38 1.11 -4.53
C LEU A 3 41.58 1.49 -5.78
N GLY A 4 40.77 0.55 -6.28
CA GLY A 4 39.85 0.80 -7.39
C GLY A 4 38.59 1.54 -6.92
N PRO A 5 37.93 2.33 -7.79
CA PRO A 5 36.75 3.10 -7.43
C PRO A 5 35.51 2.21 -7.34
N THR A 6 34.75 2.37 -6.25
CA THR A 6 33.43 1.76 -6.05
C THR A 6 32.39 2.46 -6.92
N ALA A 7 31.85 1.74 -7.91
CA ALA A 7 30.77 2.21 -8.75
C ALA A 7 29.47 2.38 -7.94
N SER A 8 28.88 3.57 -8.07
CA SER A 8 27.63 4.00 -7.43
C SER A 8 26.40 3.25 -7.97
N ALA A 9 25.59 2.71 -7.07
CA ALA A 9 24.38 1.92 -7.35
C ALA A 9 23.13 2.77 -7.72
N HIS A 10 23.30 3.88 -8.46
CA HIS A 10 22.20 4.81 -8.79
C HIS A 10 21.66 4.72 -10.23
N GLN A 11 22.05 3.74 -11.05
CA GLN A 11 21.63 3.68 -12.47
C GLN A 11 20.57 2.63 -12.85
N ALA A 12 20.00 1.87 -11.92
CA ALA A 12 19.12 0.74 -12.28
C ALA A 12 17.61 1.05 -12.44
N VAL A 13 17.18 2.32 -12.46
CA VAL A 13 15.73 2.68 -12.57
C VAL A 13 15.37 3.37 -13.90
N SER A 14 16.33 3.56 -14.80
CA SER A 14 16.13 4.33 -16.05
C SER A 14 16.00 3.46 -17.32
N ALA A 15 15.29 2.33 -17.26
CA ALA A 15 15.07 1.47 -18.44
C ALA A 15 13.62 1.47 -18.98
N TYR A 16 12.71 2.23 -18.36
CA TYR A 16 11.36 2.45 -18.87
C TYR A 16 11.14 3.93 -19.16
N SER A 17 11.91 4.50 -20.10
CA SER A 17 11.51 5.75 -20.74
C SER A 17 10.34 5.43 -21.67
N PHE A 18 9.11 5.68 -21.22
CA PHE A 18 8.00 5.83 -22.14
C PHE A 18 8.32 7.04 -23.02
N SER A 19 8.74 6.80 -24.26
CA SER A 19 8.70 7.85 -25.28
C SER A 19 7.23 8.25 -25.42
N PRO A 20 6.85 9.50 -25.12
CA PRO A 20 5.49 9.96 -25.34
C PRO A 20 5.17 9.78 -26.83
N LEU A 21 4.05 9.13 -27.13
CA LEU A 21 3.54 9.02 -28.50
C LEU A 21 3.51 10.43 -29.12
N SER A 22 4.21 10.60 -30.23
CA SER A 22 4.25 11.86 -30.96
C SER A 22 2.84 12.24 -31.39
N SER A 23 2.44 13.49 -31.10
CA SER A 23 1.13 14.05 -31.50
C SER A 23 0.87 13.99 -33.02
N SER A 24 1.88 13.71 -33.84
CA SER A 24 1.75 13.57 -35.29
C SER A 24 1.00 12.30 -35.73
N ASP A 25 0.96 11.24 -34.92
CA ASP A 25 0.42 9.93 -35.33
C ASP A 25 -1.10 9.82 -35.11
N LEU A 26 -1.73 10.83 -34.51
CA LEU A 26 -3.17 10.87 -34.21
C LEU A 26 -4.03 11.59 -35.27
N LYS A 27 -3.43 12.11 -36.35
CA LYS A 27 -4.15 12.92 -37.36
C LYS A 27 -5.21 12.14 -38.17
N GLY A 28 -5.31 10.81 -38.02
CA GLY A 28 -6.30 9.97 -38.71
C GLY A 28 -7.60 9.70 -37.93
N TYR A 29 -7.73 10.11 -36.66
CA TYR A 29 -8.80 9.64 -35.77
C TYR A 29 -9.86 10.71 -35.43
N HIS A 30 -10.03 11.75 -36.25
CA HIS A 30 -10.97 12.84 -35.98
C HIS A 30 -12.47 12.48 -36.05
N HIS A 31 -12.84 11.27 -36.48
CA HIS A 31 -14.24 10.84 -36.58
C HIS A 31 -14.73 9.90 -35.48
N LEU A 32 -13.87 9.50 -34.54
CA LEU A 32 -14.26 8.72 -33.36
C LEU A 32 -14.29 9.64 -32.13
N THR A 33 -15.24 10.58 -32.11
CA THR A 33 -15.66 11.18 -30.83
C THR A 33 -16.29 10.07 -29.99
N ALA A 34 -15.46 9.38 -29.20
CA ALA A 34 -15.96 8.50 -28.17
C ALA A 34 -16.93 9.32 -27.32
N PRO A 35 -18.17 8.84 -27.07
CA PRO A 35 -19.10 9.53 -26.21
C PRO A 35 -18.37 9.84 -24.90
N SER A 36 -18.36 11.13 -24.52
CA SER A 36 -17.81 11.58 -23.25
C SER A 36 -18.67 11.01 -22.14
N HIS A 37 -18.46 9.73 -21.82
CA HIS A 37 -19.04 9.14 -20.64
C HIS A 37 -18.53 9.97 -19.47
N PRO A 38 -19.43 10.50 -18.62
CA PRO A 38 -19.01 11.23 -17.44
C PRO A 38 -18.01 10.35 -16.72
N ILE A 39 -16.80 10.88 -16.47
CA ILE A 39 -15.82 10.22 -15.59
C ILE A 39 -16.63 9.80 -14.38
N PRO A 40 -16.71 8.50 -14.04
CA PRO A 40 -17.60 8.05 -13.00
C PRO A 40 -17.21 8.78 -11.73
N THR A 41 -18.03 9.79 -11.38
CA THR A 41 -17.90 10.51 -10.14
C THR A 41 -18.09 9.48 -9.04
N SER A 42 -17.33 9.60 -7.95
CA SER A 42 -17.22 8.59 -6.89
C SER A 42 -18.55 8.05 -6.38
N THR A 43 -19.65 8.76 -6.59
CA THR A 43 -21.04 8.35 -6.34
C THR A 43 -21.48 7.09 -7.09
N ALA A 44 -20.90 6.76 -8.26
CA ALA A 44 -21.27 5.57 -9.03
C ALA A 44 -20.77 4.24 -8.42
N PHE A 45 -19.84 4.28 -7.45
CA PHE A 45 -19.21 3.09 -6.89
C PHE A 45 -19.82 2.60 -5.57
N GLY A 46 -20.90 3.22 -5.09
CA GLY A 46 -21.42 2.99 -3.74
C GLY A 46 -20.49 3.63 -2.70
N THR A 47 -21.05 4.07 -1.57
CA THR A 47 -20.38 4.68 -0.39
C THR A 47 -18.87 4.87 -0.53
N THR A 48 -18.44 6.12 -0.60
CA THR A 48 -17.04 6.43 -0.84
C THR A 48 -16.18 5.82 0.28
N PRO A 49 -14.99 5.28 -0.02
CA PRO A 49 -14.12 4.66 1.00
C PRO A 49 -13.75 5.59 2.17
N TRP A 50 -14.07 6.88 2.06
CA TRP A 50 -13.87 7.93 3.04
C TRP A 50 -15.04 8.11 4.02
N ASP A 51 -16.22 7.58 3.70
CA ASP A 51 -17.44 7.74 4.51
C ASP A 51 -17.34 6.98 5.83
N VAL A 52 -16.57 5.90 5.86
CA VAL A 52 -16.27 5.18 7.10
C VAL A 52 -14.79 4.82 7.13
N PRO A 53 -13.97 5.55 7.91
CA PRO A 53 -12.59 5.17 8.17
C PRO A 53 -12.57 3.95 9.08
N HIS A 54 -12.97 2.79 8.55
CA HIS A 54 -12.88 1.54 9.27
C HIS A 54 -11.40 1.13 9.31
N TYR A 55 -10.84 1.18 10.51
CA TYR A 55 -9.61 0.49 10.91
C TYR A 55 -9.75 -1.04 10.88
N GLY A 56 -10.93 -1.55 10.56
CA GLY A 56 -11.12 -2.95 10.29
C GLY A 56 -10.22 -3.32 9.13
N THR A 57 -9.18 -4.10 9.42
CA THR A 57 -8.46 -4.88 8.44
C THR A 57 -9.48 -5.84 7.82
N ASN A 58 -10.26 -5.35 6.86
CA ASN A 58 -10.52 -6.15 5.68
C ASN A 58 -9.13 -6.31 5.08
N GLU A 59 -8.37 -7.27 5.63
CA GLU A 59 -7.08 -7.68 5.11
C GLU A 59 -7.35 -7.84 3.62
N PRO A 60 -6.73 -7.01 2.74
CA PRO A 60 -7.06 -7.02 1.34
C PRO A 60 -6.89 -8.46 0.93
N HIS A 61 -8.02 -9.14 0.65
CA HIS A 61 -8.03 -10.57 0.43
C HIS A 61 -6.93 -10.83 -0.56
N GLN A 62 -5.91 -11.58 -0.13
CA GLN A 62 -4.68 -11.73 -0.87
C GLN A 62 -5.10 -12.06 -2.30
N LEU A 63 -5.02 -11.08 -3.19
CA LEU A 63 -5.28 -11.34 -4.59
C LEU A 63 -4.23 -12.42 -4.89
N PRO A 64 -4.64 -13.62 -5.32
CA PRO A 64 -3.70 -14.66 -5.68
C PRO A 64 -3.08 -14.22 -7.00
N LEU A 65 -2.28 -13.16 -6.94
CA LEU A 65 -1.50 -12.64 -8.02
C LEU A 65 -0.39 -13.67 -8.18
N SER A 66 -0.59 -14.55 -9.15
CA SER A 66 0.37 -15.59 -9.50
C SER A 66 1.74 -14.96 -9.67
N ASP A 67 2.68 -15.36 -8.81
CA ASP A 67 4.10 -15.01 -8.74
C ASP A 67 4.45 -13.78 -9.59
N PRO A 68 4.35 -12.56 -9.01
CA PRO A 68 4.81 -11.37 -9.72
C PRO A 68 6.27 -11.59 -10.10
N VAL A 69 6.65 -11.12 -11.29
CA VAL A 69 8.03 -11.11 -11.77
C VAL A 69 8.90 -10.62 -10.61
N HIS A 70 9.57 -11.57 -9.96
CA HIS A 70 10.26 -11.35 -8.69
C HIS A 70 11.55 -10.64 -9.05
N ASN A 71 11.45 -9.33 -9.27
CA ASN A 71 12.63 -8.49 -9.24
C ASN A 71 13.04 -8.41 -7.77
N ASP A 72 14.21 -8.93 -7.43
CA ASP A 72 14.73 -8.93 -6.06
C ASP A 72 14.73 -7.52 -5.45
N ASN A 73 14.82 -6.49 -6.30
CA ASN A 73 14.77 -5.08 -5.92
C ASN A 73 13.38 -4.58 -5.47
N ALA A 74 12.31 -5.34 -5.72
CA ALA A 74 10.93 -4.97 -5.45
C ALA A 74 10.29 -5.74 -4.26
N THR A 75 11.10 -6.54 -3.55
CA THR A 75 10.65 -7.37 -2.42
C THR A 75 10.00 -6.55 -1.29
N PHE A 76 10.39 -5.28 -1.12
CA PHE A 76 9.81 -4.37 -0.14
C PHE A 76 8.30 -4.16 -0.36
N LEU A 77 7.78 -4.24 -1.58
CA LEU A 77 6.34 -4.07 -1.83
C LEU A 77 5.50 -5.22 -1.27
N PHE A 78 6.10 -6.37 -1.00
CA PHE A 78 5.39 -7.57 -0.55
C PHE A 78 5.43 -7.76 0.96
N LYS A 79 6.35 -7.09 1.64
CA LYS A 79 6.58 -7.26 3.08
C LYS A 79 6.68 -5.89 3.73
N HIS A 80 6.05 -5.76 4.89
CA HIS A 80 6.26 -4.57 5.70
C HIS A 80 7.72 -4.52 6.17
N PRO A 81 8.37 -3.34 6.10
CA PRO A 81 9.73 -3.19 6.60
C PRO A 81 9.73 -3.48 8.10
N HIS A 82 10.60 -4.39 8.52
CA HIS A 82 10.77 -4.68 9.94
C HIS A 82 11.56 -3.53 10.59
N PRO A 83 11.12 -2.99 11.74
CA PRO A 83 11.91 -2.02 12.48
C PRO A 83 13.22 -2.69 12.95
N ASN A 84 14.36 -2.27 12.41
CA ASN A 84 15.65 -2.98 12.51
C ASN A 84 16.79 -2.13 13.14
N SER A 85 16.45 -1.15 13.98
CA SER A 85 17.41 -0.19 14.55
C SER A 85 17.61 -0.37 16.06
N VAL A 86 18.76 0.06 16.59
CA VAL A 86 19.05 0.19 18.04
C VAL A 86 17.96 1.01 18.75
N ILE A 87 17.34 1.97 18.07
CA ILE A 87 16.21 2.75 18.59
C ILE A 87 15.07 1.84 19.06
N VAL A 88 14.81 0.75 18.33
CA VAL A 88 13.78 -0.24 18.64
C VAL A 88 14.11 -0.96 19.93
N VAL A 89 15.36 -1.40 20.09
CA VAL A 89 15.86 -2.06 21.30
C VAL A 89 15.79 -1.13 22.51
N VAL A 90 16.27 0.11 22.38
CA VAL A 90 16.23 1.13 23.44
C VAL A 90 14.80 1.45 23.85
N SER A 91 13.88 1.55 22.89
CA SER A 91 12.46 1.81 23.16
C SER A 91 11.75 0.65 23.90
N GLN A 92 12.34 -0.55 23.89
CA GLN A 92 11.75 -1.77 24.42
C GLN A 92 12.33 -2.25 25.74
N VAL A 93 13.29 -1.54 26.31
CA VAL A 93 13.95 -1.92 27.58
C VAL A 93 12.94 -2.22 28.71
N HIS A 94 11.75 -1.62 28.66
CA HIS A 94 10.70 -1.80 29.67
C HIS A 94 9.59 -2.81 29.26
N SER A 95 9.61 -3.33 28.02
CA SER A 95 8.63 -4.28 27.49
C SER A 95 9.18 -5.71 27.53
N LYS A 96 9.27 -6.31 28.72
CA LYS A 96 9.95 -7.60 28.94
C LYS A 96 9.33 -8.84 28.25
N ASN A 97 8.14 -8.74 27.65
CA ASN A 97 7.34 -9.91 27.23
C ASN A 97 6.67 -9.82 25.83
N LYS A 98 7.15 -8.98 24.91
CA LYS A 98 6.52 -8.86 23.57
C LYS A 98 7.41 -9.43 22.47
N GLN A 99 6.88 -10.39 21.71
CA GLN A 99 7.56 -11.00 20.56
C GLN A 99 7.69 -10.03 19.37
N VAL A 100 6.80 -9.04 19.28
CA VAL A 100 6.79 -8.06 18.19
C VAL A 100 7.16 -6.68 18.75
N PRO A 101 8.12 -5.98 18.12
CA PRO A 101 8.49 -4.62 18.50
C PRO A 101 7.30 -3.66 18.29
N ILE A 102 6.66 -3.22 19.38
CA ILE A 102 5.50 -2.33 19.34
C ILE A 102 5.85 -1.05 20.11
N PRO A 103 5.50 0.15 19.59
CA PRO A 103 5.72 1.40 20.31
C PRO A 103 5.11 1.37 21.73
N PRO A 104 5.84 1.86 22.75
CA PRO A 104 5.38 1.78 24.13
C PRO A 104 4.17 2.70 24.41
N SER A 105 4.13 3.87 23.78
CA SER A 105 3.04 4.84 23.95
C SER A 105 1.78 4.40 23.20
N LYS A 106 0.60 4.69 23.79
CA LYS A 106 -0.71 4.49 23.13
C LYS A 106 -0.76 5.22 21.78
N GLU A 107 -0.24 6.44 21.76
CA GLU A 107 -0.13 7.27 20.56
C GLU A 107 0.77 6.65 19.49
N GLY A 108 1.95 6.17 19.90
CA GLY A 108 2.89 5.54 18.99
C GLY A 108 2.28 4.31 18.32
N ARG A 109 1.49 3.51 19.06
CA ARG A 109 0.77 2.36 18.49
C ARG A 109 -0.27 2.78 17.45
N LYS A 110 -1.00 3.85 17.71
CA LYS A 110 -2.00 4.38 16.78
C LYS A 110 -1.35 4.90 15.49
N LEU A 111 -0.28 5.69 15.62
CA LEU A 111 0.52 6.18 14.50
C LEU A 111 1.14 5.04 13.68
N ASP A 112 1.67 4.02 14.35
CA ASP A 112 2.25 2.83 13.71
C ASP A 112 1.17 2.04 12.95
N THR A 113 -0.02 1.88 13.53
CA THR A 113 -1.16 1.24 12.85
C THR A 113 -1.59 2.01 11.59
N LEU A 114 -1.65 3.34 11.67
CA LEU A 114 -1.94 4.21 10.53
C LEU A 114 -0.86 4.12 9.46
N GLY A 115 0.41 4.19 9.85
CA GLY A 115 1.55 4.05 8.93
C GLY A 115 1.59 2.68 8.26
N TRP A 116 1.30 1.62 9.01
CA TRP A 116 1.17 0.26 8.49
C TRP A 116 0.05 0.16 7.45
N CYS A 117 -1.15 0.66 7.77
CA CYS A 117 -2.29 0.66 6.84
C CYS A 117 -1.98 1.45 5.56
N LEU A 118 -1.37 2.64 5.69
CA LEU A 118 -0.95 3.46 4.56
C LEU A 118 0.06 2.73 3.67
N TYR A 119 1.05 2.07 4.27
CA TYR A 119 2.03 1.26 3.53
C TYR A 119 1.37 0.10 2.79
N SER A 120 0.49 -0.67 3.45
CA SER A 120 -0.17 -1.83 2.82
C SER A 120 -1.01 -1.40 1.61
N THR A 121 -1.81 -0.35 1.77
CA THR A 121 -2.75 0.13 0.75
C THR A 121 -2.03 0.76 -0.44
N THR A 122 -1.03 1.62 -0.20
CA THR A 122 -0.21 2.21 -1.27
C THR A 122 0.63 1.16 -2.00
N SER A 123 1.23 0.22 -1.28
CA SER A 123 2.00 -0.87 -1.90
C SER A 123 1.12 -1.79 -2.74
N LEU A 124 -0.10 -2.09 -2.28
CA LEU A 124 -1.07 -2.85 -3.08
C LEU A 124 -1.45 -2.09 -4.35
N ALA A 125 -1.80 -0.80 -4.25
CA ALA A 125 -2.11 0.05 -5.41
C ALA A 125 -0.95 0.02 -6.43
N PHE A 126 0.29 0.14 -5.97
CA PHE A 126 1.48 0.11 -6.81
C PHE A 126 1.67 -1.24 -7.52
N ARG A 127 1.48 -2.36 -6.81
CA ARG A 127 1.56 -3.70 -7.42
C ARG A 127 0.48 -3.92 -8.49
N VAL A 128 -0.74 -3.47 -8.22
CA VAL A 128 -1.84 -3.55 -9.19
C VAL A 128 -1.56 -2.67 -10.41
N ALA A 129 -1.02 -1.46 -10.20
CA ALA A 129 -0.61 -0.56 -11.29
C ALA A 129 0.50 -1.16 -12.17
N ASN A 130 1.51 -1.79 -11.56
CA ASN A 130 2.56 -2.49 -12.32
C ASN A 130 1.99 -3.63 -13.17
N TYR A 131 1.06 -4.40 -12.61
CA TYR A 131 0.39 -5.47 -13.35
C TYR A 131 -0.46 -4.90 -14.50
N GLN A 132 -1.18 -3.80 -14.26
CA GLN A 132 -1.95 -3.11 -15.29
C GLN A 132 -1.05 -2.58 -16.42
N GLY A 133 0.13 -2.04 -16.10
CA GLY A 133 1.11 -1.61 -17.10
C GLY A 133 1.60 -2.77 -17.99
N ALA A 134 1.90 -3.93 -17.39
CA ALA A 134 2.27 -5.12 -18.15
C ALA A 134 1.13 -5.61 -19.07
N MET A 135 -0.12 -5.52 -18.61
CA MET A 135 -1.29 -5.82 -19.44
C MET A 135 -1.46 -4.83 -20.60
N GLY A 136 -1.17 -3.54 -20.39
CA GLY A 136 -1.20 -2.53 -21.46
C GLY A 136 -0.20 -2.82 -22.58
N VAL A 137 1.03 -3.23 -22.23
CA VAL A 137 2.01 -3.66 -23.23
C VAL A 137 1.50 -4.88 -24.00
N TYR A 138 0.87 -5.84 -23.31
CA TYR A 138 0.30 -7.02 -23.97
C TYR A 138 -0.82 -6.67 -24.95
N GLU A 139 -1.71 -5.75 -24.55
CA GLU A 139 -2.77 -5.23 -25.41
C GLU A 139 -2.20 -4.56 -26.67
N CYS A 140 -1.16 -3.72 -26.55
CA CYS A 140 -0.49 -3.14 -27.72
C CYS A 140 0.05 -4.23 -28.67
N VAL A 141 0.63 -5.30 -28.15
CA VAL A 141 1.10 -6.43 -28.98
C VAL A 141 -0.06 -7.14 -29.69
N LEU A 142 -1.23 -7.28 -29.05
CA LEU A 142 -2.42 -7.85 -29.68
C LEU A 142 -2.96 -6.94 -30.80
N LEU A 143 -3.05 -5.63 -30.55
CA LEU A 143 -3.51 -4.66 -31.53
C LEU A 143 -2.56 -4.56 -32.74
N ASN A 144 -1.25 -4.61 -32.51
CA ASN A 144 -0.26 -4.63 -33.59
C ASN A 144 -0.38 -5.89 -34.46
N LYS A 145 -0.78 -7.04 -33.89
CA LYS A 145 -1.05 -8.26 -34.67
C LYS A 145 -2.33 -8.16 -35.52
N LEU A 146 -3.22 -7.23 -35.20
CA LEU A 146 -4.46 -7.00 -35.94
C LEU A 146 -4.22 -6.15 -37.21
N GLN A 147 -3.21 -5.28 -37.22
CA GLN A 147 -2.81 -4.42 -38.35
C GLN A 147 -1.65 -5.05 -39.15
N PRO A 148 -1.81 -6.13 -39.95
CA PRO A 148 -2.40 -6.05 -41.30
C PRO A 148 -2.91 -7.44 -41.80
N LEU A 149 -3.86 -8.05 -41.10
CA LEU A 149 -4.32 -9.40 -41.45
C LEU A 149 -5.11 -9.40 -42.77
N PRO A 150 -4.78 -10.26 -43.76
CA PRO A 150 -5.55 -10.39 -44.99
C PRO A 150 -6.98 -10.91 -44.71
N ASP A 151 -7.93 -10.60 -45.58
CA ASP A 151 -9.35 -10.98 -45.42
C ASP A 151 -9.59 -12.49 -45.30
N THR A 152 -8.61 -13.31 -45.67
CA THR A 152 -8.65 -14.78 -45.55
C THR A 152 -8.51 -15.26 -44.10
N THR A 153 -8.02 -14.44 -43.17
CA THR A 153 -7.77 -14.81 -41.76
C THR A 153 -8.77 -14.23 -40.77
N LYS A 154 -10.05 -14.06 -41.18
CA LYS A 154 -11.12 -13.53 -40.31
C LYS A 154 -11.27 -14.26 -38.98
N SER A 155 -11.10 -15.59 -38.98
CA SER A 155 -11.16 -16.40 -37.75
C SER A 155 -10.06 -16.03 -36.76
N GLU A 156 -8.83 -15.84 -37.23
CA GLU A 156 -7.69 -15.47 -36.39
C GLU A 156 -7.80 -14.04 -35.87
N ALA A 157 -8.24 -13.11 -36.73
CA ALA A 157 -8.52 -11.74 -36.34
C ALA A 157 -9.59 -11.66 -35.24
N SER A 158 -10.67 -12.46 -35.36
CA SER A 158 -11.71 -12.56 -34.34
C SER A 158 -11.17 -13.07 -33.01
N ALA A 159 -10.33 -14.10 -33.03
CA ALA A 159 -9.72 -14.65 -31.81
C ALA A 159 -8.80 -13.64 -31.10
N ILE A 160 -7.99 -12.89 -31.86
CA ILE A 160 -7.12 -11.82 -31.32
C ILE A 160 -7.96 -10.71 -30.72
N TYR A 161 -9.05 -10.31 -31.39
CA TYR A 161 -9.96 -9.28 -30.91
C TYR A 161 -10.66 -9.69 -29.60
N GLU A 162 -11.18 -10.91 -29.52
CA GLU A 162 -11.78 -11.44 -28.29
C GLU A 162 -10.78 -11.45 -27.13
N GLU A 163 -9.52 -11.83 -27.41
CA GLU A 163 -8.45 -11.80 -26.42
C GLU A 163 -8.13 -10.37 -25.96
N ALA A 164 -8.05 -9.41 -26.87
CA ALA A 164 -7.82 -7.99 -26.54
C ALA A 164 -8.96 -7.42 -25.69
N MET A 165 -10.22 -7.73 -26.04
CA MET A 165 -11.39 -7.34 -25.26
C MET A 165 -11.38 -7.92 -23.84
N ALA A 166 -10.94 -9.17 -23.67
CA ALA A 166 -10.80 -9.78 -22.35
C ALA A 166 -9.71 -9.09 -21.51
N VAL A 167 -8.59 -8.70 -22.13
CA VAL A 167 -7.51 -7.94 -21.49
C VAL A 167 -8.00 -6.55 -21.04
N ALA A 168 -8.70 -5.82 -21.91
CA ALA A 168 -9.26 -4.51 -21.60
C ALA A 168 -10.27 -4.58 -20.44
N ALA A 169 -11.16 -5.58 -20.44
CA ALA A 169 -12.11 -5.80 -19.34
C ALA A 169 -11.40 -6.06 -17.99
N GLN A 170 -10.30 -6.81 -18.02
CA GLN A 170 -9.49 -7.08 -16.83
C GLN A 170 -8.75 -5.82 -16.36
N GLN A 171 -8.19 -5.01 -17.26
CA GLN A 171 -7.58 -3.72 -16.91
C GLN A 171 -8.58 -2.77 -16.25
N MET A 172 -9.84 -2.72 -16.72
CA MET A 172 -10.89 -1.93 -16.08
C MET A 172 -11.16 -2.40 -14.63
N CYS A 173 -11.13 -3.71 -14.37
CA CYS A 173 -11.24 -4.24 -13.01
C CYS A 173 -10.04 -3.83 -12.14
N LEU A 174 -8.82 -3.90 -12.67
CA LEU A 174 -7.61 -3.48 -11.95
C LEU A 174 -7.63 -1.98 -11.64
N ALA A 175 -8.07 -1.15 -12.58
CA ALA A 175 -8.21 0.29 -12.38
C ALA A 175 -9.14 0.60 -11.20
N LYS A 176 -10.28 -0.11 -11.07
CA LYS A 176 -11.17 0.02 -9.91
C LYS A 176 -10.48 -0.34 -8.58
N HIS A 177 -9.65 -1.39 -8.58
CA HIS A 177 -8.88 -1.76 -7.39
C HIS A 177 -7.82 -0.71 -7.02
N ILE A 178 -7.14 -0.12 -8.00
CA ILE A 178 -6.18 0.98 -7.76
C ILE A 178 -6.90 2.17 -7.14
N ILE A 179 -8.07 2.54 -7.69
CA ILE A 179 -8.87 3.66 -7.16
C ILE A 179 -9.27 3.39 -5.70
N ASP A 180 -9.79 2.20 -5.37
CA ASP A 180 -10.15 1.84 -3.99
C ASP A 180 -8.94 1.88 -3.04
N CYS A 181 -7.80 1.30 -3.45
CA CYS A 181 -6.59 1.30 -2.62
C CYS A 181 -6.04 2.72 -2.41
N THR A 182 -6.02 3.53 -3.46
CA THR A 182 -5.58 4.94 -3.41
C THR A 182 -6.53 5.74 -2.53
N ALA A 183 -7.82 5.46 -2.60
CA ALA A 183 -8.81 6.09 -1.75
C ALA A 183 -8.54 5.79 -0.27
N ARG A 184 -8.44 4.52 0.10
CA ARG A 184 -8.10 4.14 1.49
C ARG A 184 -6.77 4.74 1.97
N SER A 185 -5.78 4.85 1.08
CA SER A 185 -4.48 5.47 1.38
C SER A 185 -4.64 6.94 1.76
N ILE A 186 -5.38 7.72 0.95
CA ILE A 186 -5.63 9.14 1.23
C ILE A 186 -6.47 9.29 2.51
N GLY A 187 -7.46 8.41 2.77
CA GLY A 187 -8.29 8.47 3.98
C GLY A 187 -7.46 8.23 5.24
N THR A 188 -6.52 7.28 5.16
CA THR A 188 -5.51 7.04 6.20
C THR A 188 -4.63 8.26 6.42
N ALA A 189 -4.16 8.91 5.34
CA ALA A 189 -3.34 10.12 5.43
C ALA A 189 -4.10 11.31 6.03
N VAL A 190 -5.37 11.51 5.67
CA VAL A 190 -6.25 12.53 6.27
C VAL A 190 -6.40 12.28 7.77
N THR A 191 -6.65 11.04 8.16
CA THR A 191 -6.80 10.66 9.57
C THR A 191 -5.51 10.90 10.36
N LEU A 192 -4.36 10.57 9.78
CA LEU A 192 -3.05 10.86 10.35
C LEU A 192 -2.84 12.37 10.58
N ARG A 193 -3.23 13.20 9.60
CA ARG A 193 -3.17 14.67 9.72
C ARG A 193 -4.11 15.21 10.79
N ARG A 194 -5.37 14.75 10.84
CA ARG A 194 -6.32 15.13 11.91
C ARG A 194 -5.75 14.80 13.27
N HIS A 195 -5.19 13.60 13.40
CA HIS A 195 -4.58 13.13 14.64
C HIS A 195 -3.42 14.04 15.11
N SER A 196 -2.55 14.49 14.19
CA SER A 196 -1.47 15.43 14.55
C SER A 196 -1.98 16.77 15.08
N TRP A 197 -3.06 17.30 14.50
CA TRP A 197 -3.68 18.54 14.98
C TRP A 197 -4.40 18.33 16.31
N CYS A 198 -5.24 17.28 16.43
CA CYS A 198 -5.95 16.94 17.68
C CYS A 198 -5.01 16.67 18.85
N ARG A 199 -3.78 16.20 18.60
CA ARG A 199 -2.78 16.02 19.66
C ARG A 199 -2.38 17.33 20.34
N SER A 200 -2.42 18.46 19.64
CA SER A 200 -2.05 19.77 20.21
C SER A 200 -3.16 20.46 21.02
N THR A 201 -4.41 19.99 20.94
CA THR A 201 -5.57 20.73 21.48
C THR A 201 -5.90 20.40 22.95
N GLY A 202 -5.16 19.49 23.60
CA GLY A 202 -5.43 19.08 24.99
C GLY A 202 -6.79 18.39 25.20
N LEU A 203 -7.48 18.01 24.12
CA LEU A 203 -8.78 17.36 24.16
C LEU A 203 -8.70 15.94 24.73
N ALA A 204 -9.78 15.52 25.40
CA ALA A 204 -9.94 14.15 25.86
C ALA A 204 -9.90 13.16 24.67
N ASP A 205 -9.34 11.96 24.91
CA ASP A 205 -9.15 10.92 23.88
C ASP A 205 -10.44 10.57 23.10
N ASP A 206 -11.57 10.55 23.79
CA ASP A 206 -12.87 10.20 23.19
C ASP A 206 -13.31 11.25 22.16
N ILE A 207 -13.16 12.53 22.51
CA ILE A 207 -13.46 13.65 21.61
C ILE A 207 -12.48 13.65 20.43
N ARG A 208 -11.18 13.45 20.69
CA ARG A 208 -10.18 13.37 19.62
C ARG A 208 -10.53 12.28 18.62
N SER A 209 -10.93 11.11 19.10
CA SER A 209 -11.32 9.98 18.25
C SER A 209 -12.59 10.29 17.44
N GLN A 210 -13.58 10.98 18.02
CA GLN A 210 -14.77 11.41 17.30
C GLN A 210 -14.46 12.39 16.17
N ILE A 211 -13.55 13.35 16.39
CA ILE A 211 -13.13 14.33 15.39
C ILE A 211 -12.30 13.65 14.28
N GLU A 212 -11.38 12.78 14.66
CA GLU A 212 -10.49 12.11 13.71
C GLU A 212 -11.23 11.21 12.71
N PHE A 213 -12.29 10.52 13.16
CA PHE A 213 -13.02 9.52 12.36
C PHE A 213 -14.25 10.05 11.63
N GLN A 214 -14.43 11.37 11.55
CA GLN A 214 -15.48 11.95 10.71
C GLN A 214 -15.23 11.61 9.22
N PRO A 215 -16.26 11.59 8.37
CA PRO A 215 -16.09 11.59 6.92
C PRO A 215 -15.15 12.70 6.41
N PHE A 216 -14.57 12.51 5.23
CA PHE A 216 -13.76 13.51 4.54
C PHE A 216 -14.53 14.08 3.34
N GLU A 217 -14.96 15.34 3.44
CA GLU A 217 -15.81 16.02 2.45
C GLU A 217 -15.01 16.86 1.44
N CYS A 218 -13.68 16.77 1.44
CA CYS A 218 -12.78 17.54 0.57
C CYS A 218 -12.82 19.08 0.70
N GLU A 219 -13.70 19.66 1.52
CA GLU A 219 -13.77 21.12 1.76
C GLU A 219 -12.67 21.61 2.73
N GLY A 220 -12.19 20.73 3.59
CA GLY A 220 -11.18 21.05 4.60
C GLY A 220 -10.66 19.80 5.29
N LEU A 221 -9.68 19.97 6.18
CA LEU A 221 -9.15 18.85 6.94
C LEU A 221 -10.20 18.27 7.89
N PHE A 222 -10.98 19.11 8.55
CA PHE A 222 -12.02 18.73 9.49
C PHE A 222 -13.40 18.80 8.83
N HIS A 223 -14.29 17.90 9.23
CA HIS A 223 -15.70 17.95 8.83
C HIS A 223 -16.41 19.05 9.63
N MET A 224 -17.39 19.72 9.03
CA MET A 224 -18.27 20.72 9.66
C MET A 224 -18.80 20.31 11.05
N LYS A 225 -19.10 19.03 11.30
CA LYS A 225 -19.52 18.52 12.62
C LYS A 225 -18.48 18.71 13.74
N THR A 226 -17.21 18.94 13.39
CA THR A 226 -16.15 19.20 14.36
C THR A 226 -16.45 20.45 15.16
N ASP A 227 -16.95 21.50 14.51
CA ASP A 227 -17.26 22.77 15.16
C ASP A 227 -18.45 22.62 16.12
N GLU A 228 -19.47 21.84 15.72
CA GLU A 228 -20.61 21.49 16.59
C GLU A 228 -20.16 20.76 17.87
N ILE A 229 -19.20 19.82 17.74
CA ILE A 229 -18.62 19.10 18.88
C ILE A 229 -17.88 20.10 19.80
N MET A 230 -17.08 21.00 19.22
CA MET A 230 -16.31 21.99 19.97
C MET A 230 -17.21 23.00 20.70
N ASP A 231 -18.26 23.49 20.06
CA ASP A 231 -19.27 24.35 20.66
C ASP A 231 -19.98 23.65 21.82
N GLY A 232 -20.34 22.37 21.63
CA GLY A 232 -20.94 21.55 22.68
C GLY A 232 -20.03 21.41 23.90
N LEU A 233 -18.73 21.24 23.69
CA LEU A 233 -17.73 21.18 24.76
C LEU A 233 -17.58 22.53 25.47
N GLN A 234 -17.53 23.63 24.73
CA GLN A 234 -17.45 24.97 25.30
C GLN A 234 -18.70 25.32 26.14
N LYS A 235 -19.89 24.93 25.67
CA LYS A 235 -21.15 25.08 26.42
C LYS A 235 -21.13 24.26 27.70
N LYS A 236 -20.72 22.98 27.64
CA LYS A 236 -20.56 22.13 28.83
C LYS A 236 -19.55 22.71 29.82
N GLN A 237 -18.42 23.20 29.32
CA GLN A 237 -17.40 23.84 30.14
C GLN A 237 -17.93 25.11 30.82
N THR A 238 -18.68 25.94 30.08
CA THR A 238 -19.29 27.17 30.60
C THR A 238 -20.37 26.85 31.64
N ALA A 239 -21.21 25.85 31.40
CA ALA A 239 -22.22 25.39 32.35
C ALA A 239 -21.58 24.85 33.63
N ALA A 240 -20.55 24.01 33.52
CA ALA A 240 -19.81 23.51 34.67
C ALA A 240 -19.12 24.63 35.47
N LYS A 241 -18.62 25.68 34.79
CA LYS A 241 -18.08 26.88 35.46
C LYS A 241 -19.16 27.61 36.26
N ARG A 242 -20.36 27.78 35.69
CA ARG A 242 -21.50 28.44 36.36
C ARG A 242 -21.99 27.67 37.58
N LEU A 243 -21.93 26.34 37.55
CA LEU A 243 -22.34 25.49 38.67
C LEU A 243 -21.28 25.37 39.77
N GLY A 244 -20.11 26.01 39.64
CA GLY A 244 -19.01 25.86 40.60
C GLY A 244 -18.40 24.46 40.63
N ILE A 245 -18.73 23.59 39.67
CA ILE A 245 -18.25 22.20 39.59
C ILE A 245 -16.79 22.13 39.13
N PHE A 246 -16.20 23.26 38.71
CA PHE A 246 -14.76 23.38 38.56
C PHE A 246 -14.08 23.39 39.94
N ALA A 247 -14.03 22.22 40.58
CA ALA A 247 -12.90 21.89 41.42
C ALA A 247 -11.64 22.17 40.61
N GLN A 248 -10.63 22.74 41.26
CA GLN A 248 -9.28 22.91 40.75
C GLN A 248 -8.66 21.54 40.40
N CYS A 249 -9.20 20.82 39.41
CA CYS A 249 -8.43 19.89 38.61
C CYS A 249 -7.41 20.77 37.93
N GLN A 250 -6.32 20.99 38.69
CA GLN A 250 -5.19 21.78 38.33
C GLN A 250 -4.92 21.45 36.87
N GLN A 251 -4.93 22.50 36.07
CA GLN A 251 -4.02 22.64 34.95
C GLN A 251 -2.65 22.32 35.54
N ARG A 252 -2.33 21.02 35.76
CA ARG A 252 -0.95 20.59 35.87
C ARG A 252 -0.41 21.13 34.57
N PRO A 253 0.45 22.16 34.60
CA PRO A 253 0.96 22.75 33.38
C PRO A 253 1.37 21.58 32.53
N PHE A 254 0.79 21.51 31.33
CA PHE A 254 1.08 20.49 30.34
C PHE A 254 2.57 20.67 30.02
N ARG A 255 3.44 20.14 30.89
CA ARG A 255 4.87 20.11 30.68
C ARG A 255 5.00 19.19 29.51
N GLN A 256 5.23 19.76 28.34
CA GLN A 256 5.44 18.97 27.16
C GLN A 256 6.61 18.05 27.49
N PRO A 257 6.49 16.71 27.36
CA PRO A 257 7.57 15.81 27.76
C PRO A 257 8.91 16.10 27.07
N TRP A 258 8.89 16.81 25.93
CA TRP A 258 10.08 17.27 25.22
C TRP A 258 10.71 18.56 25.80
N GLU A 259 10.01 19.33 26.64
CA GLU A 259 10.57 20.45 27.43
C GLU A 259 11.28 19.99 28.70
N ARG A 260 11.31 18.68 28.99
CA ARG A 260 12.40 18.17 29.83
C ARG A 260 13.66 18.32 28.99
N SER A 261 14.32 19.47 29.16
CA SER A 261 15.68 19.72 28.71
C SER A 261 16.45 18.41 28.89
N PHE A 262 16.79 17.76 27.77
CA PHE A 262 17.92 16.84 27.81
C PHE A 262 19.06 17.67 28.41
N PRO A 263 19.65 17.27 29.54
CA PRO A 263 20.84 17.95 30.02
C PRO A 263 21.80 18.00 28.83
N SER A 264 22.22 19.19 28.42
CA SER A 264 23.11 19.39 27.26
C SER A 264 24.52 18.82 27.49
N THR A 265 24.71 18.07 28.57
CA THR A 265 25.99 17.55 29.03
C THR A 265 26.41 16.21 28.44
N PHE A 266 25.66 15.59 27.53
CA PHE A 266 25.99 14.25 27.04
C PHE A 266 26.14 14.14 25.51
N PHE A 267 27.04 14.93 24.92
CA PHE A 267 27.80 14.55 23.72
C PHE A 267 29.07 15.42 23.63
N ARG A 268 30.00 15.24 24.57
CA ARG A 268 31.40 15.63 24.32
C ARG A 268 32.09 14.40 23.73
N PHE A 269 32.09 14.30 22.40
CA PHE A 269 32.90 13.35 21.66
C PHE A 269 34.37 13.82 21.78
N SER A 270 35.03 13.47 22.89
CA SER A 270 36.48 13.56 22.96
C SER A 270 37.03 12.39 22.16
N GLY A 271 37.48 12.68 20.94
CA GLY A 271 38.26 11.74 20.15
C GLY A 271 39.53 11.37 20.91
N SER A 272 39.63 10.12 21.32
CA SER A 272 40.91 9.46 21.54
C SER A 272 40.93 8.23 20.65
N ARG A 273 41.87 8.26 19.71
CA ARG A 273 42.35 7.06 19.04
C ARG A 273 42.86 6.12 20.13
N ASP A 274 42.47 4.86 20.07
CA ASP A 274 43.38 3.73 20.13
C ASP A 274 42.60 2.45 19.79
N CYS A 275 42.90 1.94 18.60
CA CYS A 275 42.52 0.61 18.16
C CYS A 275 43.44 -0.40 18.83
N SER A 276 42.90 -1.21 19.74
CA SER A 276 43.49 -2.52 20.04
C SER A 276 42.43 -3.60 19.85
N THR A 277 42.68 -4.41 18.84
CA THR A 277 42.07 -5.71 18.52
C THR A 277 41.77 -6.55 19.77
N GLN A 278 40.49 -6.85 20.01
CA GLN A 278 40.10 -8.04 20.76
C GLN A 278 38.97 -8.79 20.05
N SER A 279 39.17 -10.10 20.02
CA SER A 279 38.45 -11.16 19.33
C SER A 279 36.97 -11.27 19.72
N ALA A 280 36.13 -11.46 18.71
CA ALA A 280 34.73 -11.83 18.85
C ALA A 280 34.56 -13.24 19.46
N PRO A 281 33.60 -13.47 20.37
CA PRO A 281 33.14 -14.81 20.68
C PRO A 281 32.00 -15.21 19.73
N SER A 282 32.26 -16.29 19.00
CA SER A 282 31.30 -17.08 18.24
C SER A 282 30.38 -17.87 19.17
N SER A 283 29.10 -17.49 19.32
CA SER A 283 27.99 -18.44 19.56
C SER A 283 26.61 -17.77 19.53
N ILE A 284 26.04 -17.60 18.34
CA ILE A 284 24.59 -17.35 18.15
C ILE A 284 24.07 -18.36 17.12
N LYS A 285 24.27 -19.67 17.41
CA LYS A 285 23.72 -20.76 16.59
C LYS A 285 22.93 -21.83 17.38
N THR A 286 22.70 -21.65 18.68
CA THR A 286 22.12 -22.72 19.52
C THR A 286 20.78 -22.37 20.19
N LEU A 287 20.03 -21.37 19.70
CA LEU A 287 18.71 -21.02 20.28
C LEU A 287 17.58 -20.87 19.26
N TYR A 288 17.60 -21.64 18.16
CA TYR A 288 16.50 -21.62 17.17
C TYR A 288 15.73 -22.95 17.00
N ASN A 289 16.04 -23.99 17.77
CA ASN A 289 15.44 -25.33 17.58
C ASN A 289 14.35 -25.74 18.58
N ALA A 290 13.73 -24.82 19.33
CA ALA A 290 12.66 -25.18 20.27
C ALA A 290 11.49 -24.19 20.23
N LEU A 291 10.62 -24.31 19.23
CA LEU A 291 9.28 -23.70 19.24
C LEU A 291 8.22 -24.72 18.78
N PRO A 292 7.12 -24.90 19.53
CA PRO A 292 6.04 -25.81 19.17
C PRO A 292 5.12 -25.21 18.08
N LYS A 293 4.62 -26.08 17.20
CA LYS A 293 3.69 -25.73 16.10
C LYS A 293 2.27 -25.46 16.65
N PRO A 294 1.57 -24.40 16.22
CA PRO A 294 0.19 -24.16 16.62
C PRO A 294 -0.81 -25.04 15.84
N LYS A 295 -1.84 -25.51 16.56
CA LYS A 295 -2.96 -26.34 16.08
C LYS A 295 -4.02 -25.49 15.36
N ALA A 296 -4.70 -26.14 14.42
CA ALA A 296 -5.76 -25.60 13.58
C ALA A 296 -7.00 -25.11 14.37
N VAL A 297 -7.50 -23.93 14.01
CA VAL A 297 -8.77 -23.37 14.47
C VAL A 297 -9.80 -23.51 13.35
N ARG A 298 -10.99 -24.02 13.70
CA ARG A 298 -12.13 -24.29 12.81
C ARG A 298 -12.75 -23.01 12.26
N GLU A 299 -13.02 -22.97 10.96
CA GLU A 299 -13.83 -21.94 10.30
C GLU A 299 -15.34 -22.25 10.43
N VAL A 300 -16.13 -21.23 10.75
CA VAL A 300 -17.59 -21.20 10.57
C VAL A 300 -17.96 -19.95 9.76
N GLY A 301 -18.71 -20.14 8.66
CA GLY A 301 -19.50 -19.09 8.02
C GLY A 301 -19.08 -18.63 6.62
N LYS A 302 -19.36 -19.40 5.56
CA LYS A 302 -19.20 -18.96 4.16
C LYS A 302 -20.32 -19.54 3.27
N ASN A 303 -21.32 -18.74 2.89
CA ASN A 303 -22.21 -19.12 1.77
C ASN A 303 -22.49 -18.01 0.74
N GLN A 304 -22.25 -16.73 1.03
CA GLN A 304 -22.38 -15.67 0.00
C GLN A 304 -21.08 -15.42 -0.80
N HIS A 305 -19.91 -15.82 -0.27
CA HIS A 305 -18.59 -15.53 -0.85
C HIS A 305 -18.11 -16.52 -1.94
N ARG A 306 -18.91 -17.54 -2.29
CA ARG A 306 -18.43 -18.65 -3.15
C ARG A 306 -18.57 -18.39 -4.66
N ILE A 307 -19.37 -17.40 -5.06
CA ILE A 307 -19.72 -17.16 -6.48
C ILE A 307 -18.71 -16.22 -7.14
N THR A 308 -18.31 -15.13 -6.46
CA THR A 308 -17.37 -14.13 -7.02
C THR A 308 -15.93 -14.68 -7.14
N TYR A 309 -15.50 -15.51 -6.18
CA TYR A 309 -14.18 -16.14 -6.19
C TYR A 309 -14.01 -17.21 -7.28
N ARG A 310 -15.09 -17.91 -7.67
CA ARG A 310 -15.03 -18.89 -8.76
C ARG A 310 -14.81 -18.23 -10.13
N CYS A 311 -15.21 -16.98 -10.31
CA CYS A 311 -15.03 -16.26 -11.56
C CYS A 311 -13.56 -15.85 -11.76
N ALA A 312 -12.96 -15.20 -10.77
CA ALA A 312 -11.56 -14.74 -10.83
C ALA A 312 -10.54 -15.90 -10.90
N TYR A 313 -10.78 -17.01 -10.20
CA TYR A 313 -9.91 -18.19 -10.28
C TYR A 313 -9.98 -18.86 -11.65
N ARG A 314 -11.15 -18.85 -12.33
CA ARG A 314 -11.29 -19.48 -13.65
C ARG A 314 -10.57 -18.67 -14.74
N THR A 315 -10.58 -17.34 -14.66
CA THR A 315 -9.82 -16.48 -15.58
C THR A 315 -8.32 -16.54 -15.34
N ALA A 316 -7.84 -16.45 -14.10
CA ALA A 316 -6.41 -16.52 -13.79
C ALA A 316 -5.78 -17.88 -14.14
N PHE A 317 -6.52 -18.99 -13.91
CA PHE A 317 -6.08 -20.33 -14.28
C PHE A 317 -6.00 -20.50 -15.81
N ASN A 318 -6.96 -19.93 -16.55
CA ASN A 318 -6.96 -19.97 -18.02
C ASN A 318 -5.79 -19.17 -18.62
N VAL A 319 -5.45 -18.00 -18.06
CA VAL A 319 -4.30 -17.19 -18.53
C VAL A 319 -2.98 -17.92 -18.31
N LYS A 320 -2.77 -18.54 -17.13
CA LYS A 320 -1.56 -19.35 -16.86
C LYS A 320 -1.45 -20.57 -17.77
N HIS A 321 -2.56 -21.28 -18.01
CA HIS A 321 -2.59 -22.43 -18.90
C HIS A 321 -2.34 -22.01 -20.36
N TYR A 322 -2.84 -20.85 -20.76
CA TYR A 322 -2.62 -20.26 -22.09
C TYR A 322 -1.15 -19.90 -22.32
N PHE A 323 -0.52 -19.13 -21.41
CA PHE A 323 0.91 -18.79 -21.55
C PHE A 323 1.82 -20.02 -21.51
N ARG A 324 1.49 -21.03 -20.68
CA ARG A 324 2.24 -22.29 -20.64
C ARG A 324 2.09 -23.08 -21.94
N LYS A 325 0.86 -23.18 -22.49
CA LYS A 325 0.60 -23.86 -23.76
C LYS A 325 1.32 -23.18 -24.93
N LYS A 326 1.25 -21.85 -25.01
CA LYS A 326 1.88 -21.05 -26.06
C LYS A 326 3.41 -21.13 -26.03
N LYS A 327 4.00 -21.16 -24.83
CA LYS A 327 5.45 -21.44 -24.64
C LYS A 327 5.85 -22.81 -25.19
N HIS A 328 5.02 -23.84 -24.99
CA HIS A 328 5.27 -25.17 -25.54
C HIS A 328 5.04 -25.29 -27.05
N GLU A 329 4.17 -24.46 -27.63
CA GLU A 329 3.96 -24.37 -29.09
C GLU A 329 5.15 -23.69 -29.77
N LEU A 330 5.58 -22.52 -29.27
CA LEU A 330 6.79 -21.82 -29.74
C LEU A 330 8.05 -22.70 -29.68
N ALA A 331 8.22 -23.47 -28.60
CA ALA A 331 9.33 -24.41 -28.47
C ALA A 331 9.24 -25.56 -29.48
N ARG A 332 8.04 -26.01 -29.86
CA ARG A 332 7.86 -27.06 -30.87
C ARG A 332 8.16 -26.57 -32.29
N ASP A 333 7.78 -25.33 -32.60
CA ASP A 333 8.01 -24.77 -33.93
C ASP A 333 9.50 -24.49 -34.17
N GLN A 334 10.27 -24.10 -33.14
CA GLN A 334 11.73 -23.99 -33.25
C GLN A 334 12.43 -25.33 -33.51
N VAL A 335 11.93 -26.44 -32.95
CA VAL A 335 12.50 -27.78 -33.19
C VAL A 335 12.20 -28.31 -34.61
N LYS A 336 11.09 -27.89 -35.20
CA LYS A 336 10.79 -28.23 -36.61
C LYS A 336 11.69 -27.46 -37.57
N PHE A 337 12.02 -26.22 -37.25
CA PHE A 337 12.87 -25.39 -38.10
C PHE A 337 14.32 -25.89 -38.18
N THR A 338 14.85 -26.48 -37.10
CA THR A 338 16.20 -27.05 -37.07
C THR A 338 16.33 -28.43 -37.71
N ARG A 339 15.24 -29.07 -38.15
CA ARG A 339 15.28 -30.36 -38.87
C ARG A 339 15.32 -30.22 -40.39
N PHE A 340 15.17 -29.02 -40.92
CA PHE A 340 15.17 -28.74 -42.37
C PHE A 340 16.40 -27.94 -42.84
N THR A 341 17.40 -27.81 -41.98
CA THR A 341 18.73 -27.23 -42.27
C THR A 341 19.78 -28.32 -42.07
#